data_AF-A0A9X8ZYH7-F1
#
_entry.id   AF-A0A9X8ZYH7-F1
#
_cell.length_a   1.000
_cell.length_b   1.000
_cell.length_c   1.000
_cell.angle_alpha   90.00
_cell.angle_beta   90.00
_cell.angle_gamma   90.00
#
_symmetry.space_group_name_H-M   'P 1'
#
loop_
_entity.id
_entity.type
_entity.pdbx_description
1 polymer ?
#
loop_
_entity_poly.entity_id
_entity_poly.type
_entity_poly.pdbx_seq_one_letter_code
_entity_poly.pdbx_strand_id
1 'polypeptide(L)'
;PRILEILKKHDVKATFFLEGRWVKENLRFAKMIVDANQEVGNHSYTHPNMKTLSSDEIREQLQKTNRMIEAATNQKVRWFAPPSGSFRDEVV
;
A
#
# COMPACT_ATOMS: atom_id res chain seq x y z
N PRO A 1 -11.17 10.85 2.77
CA PRO A 1 -12.64 11.02 2.57
C PRO A 1 -13.02 11.65 1.23
N ARG A 2 -12.62 12.90 0.95
CA ARG A 2 -13.03 13.62 -0.27
C ARG A 2 -12.70 12.91 -1.58
N ILE A 3 -11.53 12.28 -1.68
CA ILE A 3 -11.15 11.49 -2.87
C ILE A 3 -12.15 10.32 -3.07
N LEU A 4 -12.50 9.60 -2.01
CA LEU A 4 -13.44 8.48 -2.10
C LEU A 4 -14.85 8.94 -2.53
N GLU A 5 -15.30 10.11 -2.08
CA GLU A 5 -16.57 10.70 -2.51
C GLU A 5 -16.57 11.04 -4.00
N ILE A 6 -15.46 11.57 -4.51
CA ILE A 6 -15.29 11.86 -5.95
C ILE A 6 -15.30 10.55 -6.75
N LEU A 7 -14.54 9.54 -6.34
CA LEU A 7 -14.51 8.24 -7.01
C LEU A 7 -15.91 7.61 -7.05
N LYS A 8 -16.64 7.65 -5.93
CA LYS A 8 -18.03 7.19 -5.84
C LYS A 8 -18.96 7.98 -6.75
N LYS A 9 -18.84 9.32 -6.78
CA LYS A 9 -19.67 10.19 -7.63
C LYS A 9 -19.53 9.84 -9.12
N HIS A 10 -18.33 9.44 -9.53
CA HIS A 10 -18.02 9.11 -10.92
C HIS A 10 -18.12 7.62 -11.24
N ASP A 11 -18.53 6.78 -10.29
CA ASP A 11 -18.62 5.32 -10.42
C ASP A 11 -17.34 4.67 -10.97
N VAL A 12 -16.20 5.10 -10.43
CA VAL A 12 -14.87 4.61 -10.81
C VAL A 12 -14.13 4.01 -9.62
N LYS A 13 -13.25 3.07 -9.92
CA LYS A 13 -12.32 2.47 -8.96
C LYS A 13 -10.92 3.02 -9.13
N ALA A 14 -10.18 3.06 -8.03
CA ALA A 14 -8.77 3.38 -7.99
C ALA A 14 -8.01 2.37 -7.11
N THR A 15 -6.70 2.28 -7.32
CA THR A 15 -5.78 1.51 -6.49
C THR A 15 -5.00 2.48 -5.59
N PHE A 16 -5.09 2.28 -4.28
CA PHE A 16 -4.36 3.06 -3.28
C PHE A 16 -3.13 2.29 -2.82
N PHE A 17 -1.93 2.78 -3.15
CA PHE A 17 -0.68 2.21 -2.66
C PHE A 17 -0.39 2.74 -1.26
N LEU A 18 -0.45 1.86 -0.26
CA LEU A 18 -0.38 2.22 1.16
C LEU A 18 1.00 1.91 1.74
N GLU A 19 1.55 2.87 2.48
CA GLU A 19 2.71 2.65 3.34
C GLU A 19 2.29 1.83 4.56
N GLY A 20 3.05 0.77 4.91
CA GLY A 20 2.72 -0.11 6.02
C GLY A 20 2.65 0.59 7.38
N ARG A 21 3.57 1.52 7.68
CA ARG A 21 3.53 2.34 8.90
C ARG A 21 2.29 3.23 8.94
N TRP A 22 1.92 3.84 7.82
CA TRP A 22 0.68 4.63 7.73
C TRP A 22 -0.54 3.77 8.05
N VAL A 23 -0.63 2.55 7.52
CA VAL A 23 -1.75 1.63 7.82
C VAL A 23 -1.82 1.32 9.32
N LYS A 24 -0.68 1.03 9.95
CA LYS A 24 -0.60 0.75 11.39
C LYS A 24 -1.17 1.90 12.23
N GLU A 25 -0.86 3.14 11.84
CA GLU A 25 -1.31 4.36 12.53
C GLU A 25 -2.75 4.75 12.15
N ASN A 26 -3.26 4.27 11.01
CA ASN A 26 -4.50 4.75 10.39
C ASN A 26 -5.45 3.61 10.00
N LEU A 27 -5.59 2.58 10.86
CA LEU A 27 -6.42 1.40 10.58
C LEU A 27 -7.85 1.73 10.12
N ARG A 28 -8.47 2.75 10.73
CA ARG A 28 -9.81 3.22 10.35
C ARG A 28 -9.86 3.75 8.91
N PHE A 29 -8.82 4.44 8.45
CA PHE A 29 -8.77 4.97 7.09
C PHE A 29 -8.45 3.89 6.06
N ALA A 30 -7.58 2.93 6.40
CA ALA A 30 -7.34 1.77 5.53
C ALA A 30 -8.63 0.96 5.31
N LYS A 31 -9.41 0.72 6.38
CA LYS A 31 -10.75 0.12 6.27
C LYS A 31 -11.69 0.95 5.40
N MET A 32 -11.75 2.27 5.62
CA MET A 32 -12.60 3.17 4.83
C MET A 32 -12.34 3.09 3.31
N ILE A 33 -11.08 2.87 2.89
CA ILE A 33 -10.73 2.71 1.47
C ILE A 33 -11.38 1.44 0.90
N VAL A 34 -11.25 0.30 1.58
CA VAL A 34 -11.80 -0.98 1.10
C VAL A 34 -13.32 -1.08 1.26
N ASP A 35 -13.89 -0.47 2.31
CA ASP A 35 -15.34 -0.34 2.50
C ASP A 35 -15.98 0.49 1.38
N ALA A 36 -15.21 1.40 0.76
CA ALA A 36 -15.59 2.16 -0.42
C ALA A 36 -15.33 1.41 -1.75
N ASN A 37 -15.09 0.10 -1.69
CA ASN A 37 -14.86 -0.79 -2.83
C ASN A 37 -13.66 -0.40 -3.72
N GLN A 38 -12.64 0.23 -3.11
CA GLN A 38 -11.38 0.57 -3.76
C GLN A 38 -10.33 -0.52 -3.54
N GLU A 39 -9.36 -0.63 -4.44
CA GLU A 39 -8.26 -1.59 -4.33
C GLU A 39 -7.11 -1.00 -3.50
N VAL A 40 -6.37 -1.87 -2.81
CA VAL A 40 -5.16 -1.52 -2.05
C VAL A 40 -3.92 -2.23 -2.58
N GLY A 41 -2.81 -1.51 -2.62
CA GLY A 41 -1.49 -1.98 -3.02
C GLY A 41 -0.41 -1.67 -1.98
N ASN A 42 0.77 -2.27 -2.12
CA ASN A 42 1.90 -2.08 -1.24
C ASN A 42 2.77 -0.89 -1.68
N HIS A 43 3.13 0.01 -0.76
CA HIS A 43 4.07 1.11 -1.00
C HIS A 43 5.27 1.13 -0.05
N SER A 44 5.84 -0.05 0.25
CA SER A 44 6.84 -0.28 1.31
C SER A 44 6.33 0.01 2.73
N TYR A 45 7.15 -0.21 3.75
CA TYR A 45 6.76 -0.05 5.16
C TYR A 45 7.10 1.33 5.72
N THR A 46 8.24 1.92 5.34
CA THR A 46 8.70 3.23 5.83
C THR A 46 9.06 4.22 4.72
N HIS A 47 8.67 3.94 3.47
CA HIS A 47 9.01 4.73 2.29
C HIS A 47 10.54 4.96 2.08
N PRO A 48 11.41 3.93 2.23
CA PRO A 48 12.84 4.09 1.98
C PRO A 48 13.14 4.14 0.47
N ASN A 49 14.36 4.54 0.11
CA ASN A 49 14.88 4.33 -1.24
C ASN A 49 15.14 2.83 -1.47
N MET A 50 14.19 2.12 -2.07
CA MET A 50 14.27 0.65 -2.24
C MET A 50 15.49 0.21 -3.06
N LYS A 51 15.99 1.07 -3.97
CA LYS A 51 17.16 0.76 -4.81
C LYS A 51 18.43 0.48 -4.02
N THR A 52 18.60 1.10 -2.85
CA THR A 52 19.84 1.04 -2.05
C THR A 52 19.82 0.00 -0.94
N LEU A 53 18.67 -0.63 -0.69
CA LEU A 53 18.50 -1.61 0.38
C LEU A 53 19.11 -2.97 0.02
N SER A 54 19.54 -3.72 1.03
CA SER A 54 19.83 -5.14 0.89
C SER A 54 18.57 -5.95 0.52
N SER A 55 18.75 -7.16 -0.02
CA SER A 55 17.61 -8.03 -0.36
C SER A 55 16.74 -8.39 0.86
N ASP A 56 17.35 -8.51 2.05
CA ASP A 56 16.62 -8.81 3.28
C ASP A 56 15.78 -7.62 3.76
N GLU A 57 16.33 -6.41 3.68
CA GLU A 57 15.57 -5.18 3.98
C GLU A 57 14.41 -4.96 2.99
N ILE A 58 14.62 -5.23 1.69
CA ILE A 58 13.55 -5.21 0.69
C ILE A 58 12.45 -6.20 1.09
N ARG A 59 12.82 -7.45 1.38
CA ARG A 59 11.87 -8.49 1.79
C ARG A 59 11.10 -8.09 3.05
N GLU A 60 11.77 -7.51 4.05
CA GLU A 60 11.10 -7.03 5.26
C GLU A 60 10.08 -5.94 4.93
N GLN A 61 10.46 -4.91 4.16
CA GLN A 61 9.58 -3.81 3.77
C GLN A 61 8.32 -4.32 3.07
N LEU A 62 8.47 -5.26 2.13
CA LEU A 62 7.35 -5.82 1.37
C LEU A 62 6.45 -6.70 2.25
N GLN A 63 7.02 -7.66 2.97
CA GLN A 63 6.24 -8.63 3.75
C GLN A 63 5.51 -7.96 4.92
N LYS A 64 6.17 -7.02 5.61
CA LYS A 64 5.60 -6.32 6.76
C LYS A 64 4.42 -5.44 6.35
N THR A 65 4.53 -4.77 5.19
CA THR A 65 3.42 -3.99 4.64
C THR A 65 2.27 -4.86 4.17
N ASN A 66 2.52 -5.98 3.47
CA ASN A 66 1.45 -6.90 3.09
C ASN A 66 0.67 -7.41 4.31
N ARG A 67 1.36 -7.89 5.34
CA ARG A 67 0.73 -8.33 6.59
C ARG A 67 -0.12 -7.23 7.23
N MET A 68 0.38 -5.99 7.24
CA MET A 68 -0.34 -4.87 7.84
C MET A 68 -1.60 -4.51 7.05
N ILE A 69 -1.51 -4.45 5.71
CA ILE A 69 -2.66 -4.18 4.84
C ILE A 69 -3.70 -5.30 4.96
N GLU A 70 -3.29 -6.56 4.85
CA GLU A 70 -4.18 -7.72 4.90
C GLU A 70 -4.88 -7.83 6.26
N ALA A 71 -4.17 -7.59 7.37
CA ALA A 71 -4.78 -7.58 8.70
C ALA A 71 -5.76 -6.41 8.88
N ALA A 72 -5.48 -5.25 8.30
CA ALA A 72 -6.34 -4.08 8.41
C ALA A 72 -7.59 -4.18 7.52
N THR A 73 -7.50 -4.81 6.35
CA THR A 73 -8.49 -4.69 5.28
C THR A 73 -9.15 -6.01 4.87
N ASN A 74 -8.59 -7.15 5.28
CA ASN A 74 -8.97 -8.48 4.81
C ASN A 74 -8.87 -8.65 3.27
N GLN A 75 -8.14 -7.76 2.58
CA GLN A 75 -7.91 -7.83 1.13
C GLN A 75 -6.49 -8.31 0.86
N LYS A 76 -6.35 -9.27 -0.08
CA LYS A 76 -5.04 -9.75 -0.53
C LYS A 76 -4.36 -8.68 -1.37
N VAL A 77 -3.10 -8.38 -1.07
CA VAL A 77 -2.30 -7.42 -1.86
C VAL A 77 -1.78 -8.08 -3.14
N ARG A 78 -2.01 -7.43 -4.28
CA ARG A 78 -1.59 -7.92 -5.62
C ARG A 78 -0.49 -7.08 -6.26
N TRP A 79 -0.46 -5.78 -5.96
CA TRP A 79 0.40 -4.81 -6.62
C TRP A 79 1.34 -4.15 -5.63
N PHE A 80 2.55 -3.84 -6.11
CA PHE A 80 3.55 -3.06 -5.39
C PHE A 80 3.98 -1.88 -6.26
N ALA A 81 4.14 -0.71 -5.66
CA ALA A 81 4.75 0.46 -6.27
C ALA A 81 5.94 0.89 -5.40
N PRO A 82 7.17 1.03 -5.94
CA PRO A 82 8.31 1.45 -5.16
C PRO A 82 8.19 2.94 -4.77
N PRO A 83 8.49 3.30 -3.51
CA PRO A 83 8.70 4.68 -3.07
C PRO A 83 9.54 5.50 -4.06
N SER A 84 9.06 6.70 -4.38
CA SER A 84 9.72 7.63 -5.31
C SER A 84 10.03 7.07 -6.71
N GLY A 85 9.46 5.92 -7.10
CA GLY A 85 9.81 5.23 -8.34
C GLY A 85 11.24 4.66 -8.36
N SER A 86 11.91 4.55 -7.20
CA SER A 86 13.31 4.14 -7.12
C SER A 86 13.45 2.65 -6.83
N PHE A 87 13.98 1.89 -7.79
CA PHE A 87 14.16 0.44 -7.68
C PHE A 87 15.36 -0.09 -8.49
N ARG A 88 15.66 -1.39 -8.32
CA ARG A 88 16.54 -2.22 -9.17
C ARG A 88 15.85 -3.57 -9.40
N ASP A 89 16.35 -4.39 -10.32
CA ASP A 89 15.70 -5.67 -10.72
C ASP A 89 15.34 -6.59 -9.55
N GLU A 90 16.19 -6.70 -8.53
CA GLU A 90 15.90 -7.48 -7.31
C GLU A 90 14.63 -7.04 -6.55
N VAL A 91 14.16 -5.81 -6.77
CA VAL A 91 13.00 -5.23 -6.09
C VAL A 91 11.68 -5.58 -6.79
N VAL A 92 11.67 -5.77 -8.13
CA VAL A 92 10.45 -5.84 -8.97
C VAL A 92 10.37 -7.08 -9.85
#